data_AF-A0A949YNH7-F1
#
_entry.id   AF-A0A949YNH7-F1
#
_cell.length_a   1.000
_cell.length_b   1.000
_cell.length_c   1.000
_cell.angle_alpha   90.00
_cell.angle_beta   90.00
_cell.angle_gamma   90.00
#
_symmetry.space_group_name_H-M   'P 1'
#
loop_
_entity.id
_entity.type
_entity.pdbx_description
1 polymer ?
#
loop_
_entity_poly.entity_id
_entity_poly.type
_entity_poly.pdbx_seq_one_letter_code
_entity_poly.pdbx_strand_id
1 'polypeptide(L)' 'MIITIEAIYENGVLRPTRPLPLKEQEVVRITIEPELSWAERTAGLLQWKGDPELLQRIAEGDEFSMLEST' A
#
# COMPACT_ATOMS: atom_id res chain seq x y z
N MET A 1 -20.83 -1.11 16.79
CA MET A 1 -19.41 -0.75 17.05
C MET A 1 -18.64 -0.91 15.75
N ILE A 2 -17.69 -0.03 15.45
CA ILE A 2 -16.80 -0.19 14.28
C ILE A 2 -15.44 -0.63 14.84
N ILE A 3 -14.91 -1.73 14.31
CA ILE A 3 -13.57 -2.23 14.64
C ILE A 3 -12.78 -2.37 13.34
N THR A 4 -11.51 -1.98 13.37
CA THR A 4 -10.56 -2.22 12.28
C THR A 4 -9.67 -3.38 12.66
N ILE A 5 -9.54 -4.34 11.75
CA ILE A 5 -8.72 -5.54 11.92
C ILE A 5 -7.94 -5.77 10.64
N GLU A 6 -6.77 -6.38 10.78
CA GLU A 6 -6.01 -6.87 9.64
C GLU A 6 -6.50 -8.26 9.25
N ALA A 7 -6.58 -8.51 7.96
CA ALA A 7 -6.96 -9.79 7.40
C ALA A 7 -6.14 -10.08 6.14
N ILE A 8 -5.83 -11.35 5.94
CA ILE A 8 -5.17 -11.85 4.74
C ILE A 8 -6.24 -12.43 3.84
N TYR A 9 -6.26 -12.00 2.57
CA TYR A 9 -7.09 -12.62 1.56
C TYR A 9 -6.34 -13.79 0.93
N GLU A 10 -6.79 -15.01 1.21
CA GLU A 10 -6.19 -16.22 0.66
C GLU A 10 -7.26 -17.22 0.21
N ASN A 11 -7.03 -17.83 -0.96
CA ASN A 11 -7.93 -18.83 -1.55
C ASN A 11 -9.40 -18.37 -1.66
N GLY A 12 -9.65 -17.10 -1.92
CA GLY A 12 -11.00 -16.55 -2.04
C GLY A 12 -11.67 -16.19 -0.70
N VAL A 13 -10.94 -16.26 0.43
CA VAL A 13 -11.50 -16.05 1.77
C VAL A 13 -10.68 -14.98 2.51
N LEU A 14 -11.36 -14.01 3.12
CA LEU A 14 -10.75 -13.06 4.06
C LEU A 14 -10.57 -13.72 5.43
N ARG A 15 -9.32 -13.87 5.87
CA ARG A 15 -8.97 -14.46 7.16
C ARG A 15 -8.40 -13.39 8.09
N PRO A 16 -9.08 -13.08 9.21
CA PRO A 16 -8.53 -12.21 10.24
C PRO A 16 -7.18 -12.73 10.76
N THR A 17 -6.23 -11.85 11.02
CA THR A 17 -4.93 -12.22 11.62
C THR A 17 -5.05 -12.58 13.11
N ARG A 18 -6.19 -12.26 13.73
CA ARG A 18 -6.53 -12.55 15.13
C ARG A 18 -8.02 -12.86 15.29
N PRO A 19 -8.43 -13.60 16.33
CA PRO A 19 -9.83 -13.85 16.64
C PRO A 19 -10.63 -12.54 16.79
N LEU A 20 -11.85 -12.54 16.27
CA LEU A 20 -12.73 -11.37 16.34
C LEU A 20 -13.60 -11.43 17.60
N PRO A 21 -13.81 -10.32 18.31
CA PRO A 21 -14.70 -10.24 19.46
C PRO A 21 -16.17 -10.12 19.01
N LEU A 22 -16.61 -11.03 18.13
CA LEU A 22 -17.98 -11.10 17.59
C LEU A 22 -18.72 -12.29 18.18
N LYS A 23 -20.04 -12.25 18.16
CA LYS A 23 -20.87 -13.40 18.54
C LYS A 23 -20.97 -14.36 17.37
N GLU A 24 -21.21 -15.63 17.68
CA GLU A 24 -21.55 -16.62 16.66
C GLU A 24 -22.77 -16.17 15.84
N GLN A 25 -22.69 -16.36 14.52
CA GLN A 25 -23.72 -15.97 13.54
C GLN A 25 -24.04 -14.46 13.46
N GLU A 26 -23.17 -13.61 13.99
CA GLU A 26 -23.32 -12.17 13.87
C GLU A 26 -23.09 -11.70 12.42
N VAL A 27 -24.09 -11.04 11.82
CA VAL A 27 -23.98 -10.47 10.47
C VAL A 27 -23.22 -9.15 10.55
N VAL A 28 -22.15 -9.03 9.78
CA VAL A 28 -21.29 -7.84 9.75
C VAL A 28 -21.20 -7.24 8.35
N ARG A 29 -20.85 -5.95 8.29
CA ARG A 29 -20.49 -5.26 7.05
C ARG A 29 -18.98 -5.16 6.97
N ILE A 30 -18.42 -5.52 5.81
CA ILE A 30 -16.98 -5.47 5.55
C ILE A 30 -16.67 -4.23 4.71
N THR A 31 -15.61 -3.51 5.10
CA THR A 31 -14.96 -2.46 4.28
C THR A 31 -13.54 -2.94 4.02
N ILE A 32 -13.10 -2.90 2.76
CA ILE A 32 -11.73 -3.27 2.38
C ILE A 32 -10.97 -1.98 2.08
N GLU A 33 -9.90 -1.74 2.83
CA GLU A 33 -8.95 -0.65 2.60
C GLU A 33 -7.66 -1.29 2.07
N PRO A 34 -7.46 -1.34 0.74
CA PRO A 34 -6.23 -1.90 0.19
C PRO A 34 -5.03 -1.05 0.61
N GLU A 35 -3.92 -1.70 0.97
CA GLU A 35 -2.65 -0.98 1.08
C GLU A 35 -2.29 -0.43 -0.29
N LEU A 36 -2.29 0.91 -0.40
CA LEU A 36 -1.82 1.60 -1.59
C LEU A 36 -0.34 1.25 -1.79
N SER A 37 0.04 0.88 -3.02
CA SER A 37 1.44 0.73 -3.38
C SER A 37 2.21 2.04 -3.14
N TRP A 38 3.53 1.98 -2.94
CA TRP A 38 4.34 3.20 -2.80
C TRP A 38 4.15 4.17 -3.98
N ALA A 39 3.96 3.64 -5.19
CA ALA A 39 3.65 4.41 -6.39
C ALA A 39 2.30 5.12 -6.27
N GLU A 40 1.25 4.45 -5.78
CA GLU A 40 -0.05 5.08 -5.55
C GLU A 40 -0.03 6.09 -4.40
N ARG A 41 0.75 5.85 -3.34
CA ARG A 41 0.91 6.77 -2.20
C ARG A 41 1.65 8.05 -2.58
N THR A 42 2.56 7.97 -3.56
CA THR A 42 3.40 9.09 -4.00
C THR A 42 2.96 9.67 -5.35
N ALA A 43 1.88 9.13 -5.93
CA ALA A 43 1.33 9.59 -7.20
C ALA A 43 0.99 11.08 -7.11
N GLY A 44 1.59 11.86 -8.01
CA GLY A 44 1.39 13.31 -8.06
C GLY A 44 2.14 14.12 -7.00
N LEU A 45 2.94 13.52 -6.11
CA LEU A 45 3.85 14.30 -5.26
C LEU A 45 4.98 14.92 -6.09
N LEU A 46 5.48 14.18 -7.07
CA LEU A 46 6.44 14.70 -8.03
C LEU A 46 5.68 15.45 -9.13
N GLN A 47 5.55 16.77 -8.97
CA GLN A 47 4.96 17.68 -9.97
C GLN A 47 5.93 17.92 -11.14
N TRP A 48 6.53 16.85 -11.67
CA TRP A 48 7.47 16.93 -12.78
C TRP A 48 6.75 17.36 -14.05
N LYS A 49 7.18 18.51 -14.59
CA LYS A 49 6.66 19.08 -15.85
C LYS A 49 7.66 18.96 -17.00
N GLY A 50 8.78 18.30 -16.76
CA GLY A 50 9.85 18.12 -17.74
C GLY A 50 9.68 16.84 -18.54
N ASP A 51 10.75 16.48 -19.25
CA ASP A 51 10.77 15.29 -20.10
C ASP A 51 10.74 13.97 -19.27
N PRO A 52 9.90 12.99 -19.64
CA PRO A 52 9.83 11.70 -18.93
C PRO A 52 11.10 10.85 -19.03
N GLU A 53 11.83 10.87 -20.16
CA GLU A 53 13.07 10.09 -20.32
C GLU A 53 14.18 10.65 -19.45
N LEU A 54 14.26 11.99 -19.32
CA LEU A 54 15.16 12.64 -18.38
C LEU A 54 14.84 12.27 -16.93
N LEU A 55 13.56 12.22 -16.56
CA LEU A 55 13.17 11.81 -15.21
C LEU A 55 13.56 10.37 -14.92
N GLN A 56 13.37 9.46 -15.88
CA GLN A 56 13.79 8.07 -15.75
C GLN A 56 15.30 7.95 -15.57
N ARG A 57 16.09 8.68 -16.36
CA ARG A 57 17.55 8.70 -16.24
C ARG A 57 18.04 9.22 -14.88
N ILE A 58 17.33 10.17 -14.28
CA ILE A 58 17.65 10.67 -12.93
C ILE A 58 17.28 9.63 -11.88
N ALA A 59 16.11 9.00 -12.00
CA ALA A 59 15.61 8.03 -11.03
C ALA A 59 16.41 6.73 -11.02
N GLU A 60 16.86 6.27 -12.19
CA GLU A 60 17.58 5.01 -12.38
C GLU A 60 19.10 5.20 -12.50
N GLY A 61 19.58 6.44 -12.58
CA GLY A 61 21.00 6.75 -12.73
C GLY A 61 21.76 6.62 -11.41
N ASP A 62 22.80 5.78 -11.40
CA ASP A 62 23.70 5.60 -10.24
C ASP A 62 24.34 6.91 -9.75
N GLU A 63 24.50 7.89 -10.65
CA GLU A 63 25.05 9.22 -10.35
C GLU A 63 24.21 10.03 -9.35
N PHE A 64 22.92 9.70 -9.19
CA PHE A 64 22.00 10.36 -8.26
C PHE A 64 21.54 9.44 -7.12
N SER A 65 22.16 8.26 -6.97
CA SER A 65 21.88 7.34 -5.87
C SER A 65 22.32 7.97 -4.55
N MET A 66 21.38 8.23 -3.63
CA MET A 66 21.65 8.70 -2.27
C MET A 66 22.23 7.59 -1.35
N LEU A 67 22.99 6.65 -1.92
CA LEU A 67 23.83 5.75 -1.14
C LEU A 67 25.21 6.40 -1.04
N GLU A 68 25.33 7.39 -0.17
CA GLU A 68 26.66 7.75 0.33
C GLU A 68 27.22 6.50 1.03
N SER A 69 28.37 6.02 0.52
CA SER A 69 29.18 5.00 1.17
C SER A 69 29.33 5.31 2.67
N THR A 70 29.14 4.26 3.48
CA THR A 70 29.63 4.11 4.85
C THR A 70 30.90 4.89 5.16
#